data_AF-A0A7V3MIR3-F1
#
_entry.id   AF-A0A7V3MIR3-F1
#
_cell.length_a   1.000
_cell.length_b   1.000
_cell.length_c   1.000
_cell.angle_alpha   90.00
_cell.angle_beta   90.00
_cell.angle_gamma   90.00
#
_symmetry.space_group_name_H-M   'P 1'
#
loop_
_entity.id
_entity.type
_entity.pdbx_description
1 polymer ?
#
loop_
_entity_poly.entity_id
_entity_poly.type
_entity_poly.pdbx_seq_one_letter_code
_entity_poly.pdbx_strand_id
1 'polypeptide(L)'
;MEAPPPEGKRQPTLRRALGRWDLTAIGINQVIGSAIFLMPSQVAHAVGGWSCLAFLAMGLASLLVALCFAEVSSRFESTGGPYLYTRAAFGR
;
A
#
# COMPACT_ATOMS: atom_id res chain seq x y z
N MET A 1 -11.62 52.64 0.92
CA MET A 1 -12.02 51.74 2.01
C MET A 1 -11.98 50.34 1.43
N GLU A 2 -10.75 49.81 1.28
CA GLU A 2 -10.51 48.50 0.68
C GLU A 2 -10.92 47.44 1.70
N ALA A 3 -11.83 46.53 1.34
CA ALA A 3 -12.22 45.43 2.20
C ALA A 3 -11.02 44.49 2.40
N PRO A 4 -10.80 43.97 3.62
CA PRO A 4 -9.72 43.01 3.85
C PRO A 4 -9.94 41.75 2.99
N PRO A 5 -8.87 41.19 2.39
CA PRO A 5 -8.97 40.01 1.55
C PRO A 5 -9.54 38.82 2.32
N PRO A 6 -10.34 37.94 1.68
CA PRO A 6 -10.96 36.81 2.36
C PRO A 6 -9.88 35.89 2.93
N GLU A 7 -9.94 35.63 4.24
CA GLU A 7 -9.07 34.67 4.93
C GLU A 7 -9.24 33.29 4.29
N GLY A 8 -8.25 32.90 3.48
CA GLY A 8 -8.19 31.58 2.88
C GLY A 8 -8.20 30.52 3.98
N LYS A 9 -9.18 29.62 3.93
CA LYS A 9 -9.32 28.49 4.87
C LYS A 9 -7.98 27.77 4.99
N ARG A 10 -7.28 27.95 6.12
CA ARG A 10 -6.02 27.27 6.41
C ARG A 10 -6.32 25.77 6.47
N GLN A 11 -5.87 25.05 5.44
CA GLN A 11 -6.03 23.59 5.38
C GLN A 11 -5.44 23.00 6.67
N PRO A 12 -6.20 22.20 7.45
CA PRO A 12 -5.68 21.60 8.66
C PRO A 12 -4.47 20.74 8.31
N THR A 13 -3.31 21.06 8.89
CA THR A 13 -2.07 20.33 8.66
C THR A 13 -2.12 19.00 9.41
N LEU A 14 -1.94 17.88 8.69
CA LEU A 14 -1.92 16.56 9.30
C LEU A 14 -0.72 16.40 10.24
N ARG A 15 -0.97 15.91 11.46
CA ARG A 15 0.09 15.55 12.40
C ARG A 15 0.68 14.20 12.02
N ARG A 16 2.01 14.11 11.90
CA ARG A 16 2.71 12.82 11.70
C ARG A 16 2.61 11.98 12.98
N ALA A 17 1.54 11.20 13.09
CA ALA A 17 1.26 10.36 14.25
C ALA A 17 1.58 8.86 14.00
N LEU A 18 1.63 8.44 12.73
CA LEU A 18 1.90 7.05 12.37
C LEU A 18 3.39 6.73 12.46
N GLY A 19 3.73 5.81 13.35
CA GLY A 19 5.07 5.24 13.46
C GLY A 19 5.24 3.99 12.59
N ARG A 20 6.44 3.41 12.66
CA ARG A 20 6.78 2.19 11.91
C ARG A 20 5.83 1.02 12.20
N TRP A 21 5.47 0.83 13.47
CA TRP A 21 4.59 -0.27 13.88
C TRP A 21 3.15 -0.06 13.41
N ASP A 22 2.65 1.16 13.45
CA ASP A 22 1.30 1.48 12.96
C ASP A 22 1.21 1.21 11.46
N LEU A 23 2.21 1.66 10.69
CA LEU A 23 2.28 1.41 9.25
C LEU A 23 2.37 -0.09 8.92
N THR A 24 3.16 -0.86 9.66
CA THR A 24 3.23 -2.31 9.50
C THR A 24 1.90 -2.98 9.84
N ALA A 25 1.24 -2.58 10.93
CA ALA A 25 -0.06 -3.12 11.33
C ALA A 25 -1.14 -2.82 10.28
N ILE A 26 -1.16 -1.61 9.72
CA ILE A 26 -2.05 -1.24 8.60
C ILE A 26 -1.76 -2.13 7.39
N GLY A 27 -0.49 -2.33 7.04
CA GLY A 27 -0.11 -3.22 5.94
C GLY A 27 -0.57 -4.66 6.13
N ILE A 28 -0.35 -5.23 7.33
CA ILE A 28 -0.80 -6.59 7.68
C ILE A 28 -2.33 -6.69 7.58
N ASN A 29 -3.05 -5.70 8.11
CA ASN A 29 -4.51 -5.68 8.05
C ASN A 29 -5.02 -5.68 6.60
N GLN A 30 -4.40 -4.88 5.73
CA GLN A 30 -4.75 -4.82 4.30
C GLN A 30 -4.50 -6.15 3.56
N VAL A 31 -3.45 -6.90 3.93
CA VAL A 31 -3.14 -8.20 3.32
C VAL A 31 -4.08 -9.30 3.82
N ILE A 32 -4.33 -9.36 5.13
CA ILE A 32 -5.16 -10.41 5.74
C ILE A 32 -6.62 -10.22 5.31
N GLY A 33 -7.15 -8.99 5.47
CA GLY A 33 -8.46 -8.53 4.98
C GLY A 33 -9.56 -9.60 4.87
N SER A 34 -10.35 -9.50 3.80
CA SER A 34 -11.29 -10.57 3.39
C SER A 34 -10.61 -11.65 2.55
N ALA A 35 -9.42 -11.39 2.01
CA ALA A 35 -8.74 -12.26 1.05
C ALA A 35 -8.36 -13.62 1.64
N ILE A 36 -7.92 -13.66 2.89
CA ILE A 36 -7.49 -14.93 3.52
C ILE A 36 -8.63 -15.92 3.72
N PHE A 37 -9.88 -15.45 3.80
CA PHE A 37 -11.06 -16.30 3.98
C PHE A 37 -11.57 -16.90 2.67
N LEU A 38 -11.28 -16.24 1.54
CA LEU A 38 -11.81 -16.64 0.23
C LEU A 38 -10.78 -17.38 -0.64
N MET A 39 -9.50 -16.98 -0.56
CA MET A 39 -8.45 -17.54 -1.42
C MET A 39 -8.13 -19.02 -1.17
N PRO A 40 -8.11 -19.56 0.07
CA PRO A 40 -7.76 -20.95 0.31
C PRO A 40 -8.67 -21.94 -0.41
N SER A 41 -9.98 -21.67 -0.45
CA SER A 41 -10.93 -22.54 -1.16
C SER A 41 -10.69 -22.50 -2.67
N GLN A 42 -10.47 -21.32 -3.25
CA GLN A 42 -10.19 -21.15 -4.67
C GLN A 42 -8.91 -21.89 -5.09
N VAL A 43 -7.84 -21.75 -4.31
CA VAL A 43 -6.55 -22.41 -4.57
C VAL A 43 -6.67 -23.93 -4.38
N ALA A 44 -7.37 -24.38 -3.33
CA ALA A 44 -7.65 -25.80 -3.10
C ALA A 44 -8.43 -26.44 -4.25
N HIS A 45 -9.42 -25.74 -4.81
CA HIS A 45 -10.15 -26.21 -5.97
C HIS A 45 -9.29 -26.24 -7.25
N ALA A 46 -8.38 -25.29 -7.43
CA ALA A 46 -7.54 -25.20 -8.62
C ALA A 46 -6.37 -26.20 -8.62
N VAL A 47 -5.75 -26.44 -7.46
CA VAL A 47 -4.45 -27.13 -7.33
C VAL A 47 -4.52 -28.38 -6.44
N GLY A 48 -5.64 -28.61 -5.74
CA GLY A 48 -5.85 -29.79 -4.90
C GLY A 48 -4.83 -29.89 -3.77
N GLY A 49 -4.24 -31.08 -3.57
CA GLY A 49 -3.28 -31.33 -2.49
C GLY A 49 -1.97 -30.53 -2.57
N TRP A 50 -1.67 -29.92 -3.71
CA TRP A 50 -0.45 -29.11 -3.92
C TRP A 50 -0.62 -27.64 -3.50
N SER A 51 -1.79 -27.30 -2.93
CA SER A 51 -2.15 -25.92 -2.57
C SER A 51 -1.15 -25.24 -1.62
N CYS A 52 -0.58 -25.99 -0.66
CA CYS A 52 0.44 -25.43 0.24
C CYS A 52 1.69 -24.95 -0.50
N LEU A 53 2.13 -25.70 -1.51
CA LEU A 53 3.27 -25.33 -2.37
C LEU A 53 2.91 -24.14 -3.26
N ALA A 54 1.70 -24.09 -3.79
CA ALA A 54 1.21 -22.94 -4.55
C ALA A 54 1.18 -21.67 -3.70
N PHE A 55 0.72 -21.75 -2.45
CA PHE A 55 0.73 -20.63 -1.51
C PHE A 55 2.15 -20.14 -1.19
N LEU A 56 3.10 -21.05 -1.01
CA LEU A 56 4.52 -20.69 -0.85
C LEU A 56 5.06 -19.95 -2.08
N ALA A 57 4.78 -20.44 -3.28
CA ALA A 57 5.22 -19.80 -4.53
C ALA A 57 4.60 -18.41 -4.71
N MET A 58 3.29 -18.25 -4.43
CA MET A 58 2.61 -16.96 -4.47
C MET A 58 3.18 -15.98 -3.42
N GLY A 59 3.47 -16.46 -2.21
CA GLY A 59 4.10 -15.66 -1.16
C GLY A 59 5.48 -15.14 -1.59
N LEU A 60 6.29 -16.01 -2.22
CA LEU A 60 7.60 -15.62 -2.73
C LEU A 60 7.48 -14.58 -3.87
N ALA A 61 6.57 -14.78 -4.82
CA ALA A 61 6.32 -13.82 -5.88
C ALA A 61 5.85 -12.46 -5.32
N SER A 62 4.94 -12.48 -4.35
CA SER A 62 4.46 -11.27 -3.66
C SER A 62 5.59 -10.56 -2.91
N LEU A 63 6.50 -11.30 -2.26
CA LEU A 63 7.66 -10.74 -1.58
C LEU A 63 8.58 -9.97 -2.54
N LEU A 64 8.85 -10.52 -3.73
CA LEU A 64 9.65 -9.84 -4.75
C LEU A 64 9.01 -8.50 -5.17
N VAL A 65 7.70 -8.49 -5.37
CA VAL A 65 6.95 -7.26 -5.67
C VAL A 65 7.03 -6.28 -4.50
N ALA A 66 6.83 -6.75 -3.27
CA ALA A 66 6.92 -5.93 -2.06
C ALA A 66 8.31 -5.29 -1.90
N LEU A 67 9.38 -6.02 -2.21
CA LEU A 67 10.76 -5.49 -2.19
C LEU A 67 10.96 -4.39 -3.23
N CYS A 68 10.46 -4.57 -4.45
CA CYS A 68 10.49 -3.52 -5.49
C CYS A 68 9.76 -2.26 -5.01
N PHE A 69 8.57 -2.40 -4.44
CA PHE A 69 7.85 -1.28 -3.87
C PHE A 69 8.56 -0.66 -2.66
N ALA A 70 9.21 -1.45 -1.81
CA ALA A 70 9.97 -0.94 -0.67
C ALA A 70 11.17 -0.09 -1.13
N GLU A 71 11.89 -0.54 -2.15
CA GLU A 71 13.01 0.19 -2.73
C GLU A 71 12.54 1.54 -3.31
N VAL A 72 11.48 1.52 -4.13
CA VAL A 72 10.92 2.75 -4.71
C VAL A 72 10.39 3.68 -3.61
N SER A 73 9.62 3.15 -2.65
CA SER A 73 9.02 3.96 -1.58
C SER A 73 10.06 4.67 -0.72
N SER A 74 11.23 4.07 -0.51
CA SER A 74 12.32 4.68 0.24
C SER A 74 12.89 5.95 -0.40
N ARG A 75 12.61 6.18 -1.69
CA ARG A 75 13.10 7.34 -2.46
C ARG A 75 12.13 8.52 -2.47
N PHE A 76 10.91 8.35 -1.92
CA PHE A 76 9.87 9.38 -1.95
C PHE A 76 9.33 9.69 -0.54
N GLU A 77 9.31 10.97 -0.18
CA GLU A 77 8.78 11.44 1.11
C GLU A 77 7.37 12.04 1.03
N SER A 78 6.84 12.19 -0.19
CA SER A 78 5.51 12.78 -0.45
C SER A 78 4.39 11.75 -0.47
N THR A 79 3.22 12.14 0.03
CA THR A 79 2.00 11.33 -0.01
C THR A 79 1.44 11.24 -1.42
N GLY A 80 1.13 10.03 -1.90
CA GLY A 80 0.56 9.83 -3.23
C GLY A 80 0.60 8.38 -3.72
N GLY A 81 1.29 7.49 -3.00
CA GLY A 81 1.31 6.06 -3.31
C GLY A 81 1.87 5.75 -4.69
N PRO A 82 1.45 4.65 -5.33
CA PRO A 82 1.97 4.24 -6.64
C PRO A 82 1.80 5.30 -7.73
N TYR A 83 0.75 6.12 -7.65
CA TYR A 83 0.51 7.21 -8.60
C TYR A 83 1.64 8.24 -8.63
N LEU A 84 2.24 8.52 -7.46
CA LEU A 84 3.36 9.43 -7.38
C LEU A 84 4.60 8.85 -8.07
N TYR A 85 4.81 7.54 -7.95
CA TYR A 85 5.93 6.84 -8.60
C TYR A 85 5.80 6.86 -10.12
N THR A 86 4.59 6.56 -10.64
CA THR A 86 4.34 6.59 -12.08
C THR A 86 4.43 8.01 -12.63
N ARG A 87 3.89 9.00 -11.91
CA ARG A 87 4.01 10.41 -12.31
C ARG A 87 5.46 10.89 -12.31
N ALA A 88 6.28 10.46 -11.35
CA ALA A 88 7.70 10.81 -11.30
C ALA A 88 8.51 10.13 -12.42
N ALA A 89 8.18 8.88 -12.76
CA ALA A 89 8.88 8.13 -13.81
C ALA A 89 8.49 8.55 -15.24
N PHE A 90 7.19 8.81 -15.47
CA PHE A 90 6.64 9.03 -16.82
C PHE A 90 6.16 10.47 -17.08
N GLY A 91 6.12 11.33 -16.05
CA GLY A 91 5.84 12.76 -16.19
C GLY A 91 4.38 13.15 -16.46
N ARG A 92 3.43 12.20 -16.42
CA ARG A 92 1.99 12.43 -16.57
C ARG A 92 1.22 11.64 -15.52
#